data_AF-A0A5J4PE46-F1
#
_entry.id   AF-A0A5J4PE46-F1
#
_cell.length_a   1.000
_cell.length_b   1.000
_cell.length_c   1.000
_cell.angle_alpha   90.00
_cell.angle_beta   90.00
_cell.angle_gamma   90.00
#
_symmetry.space_group_name_H-M   'P 1'
#
loop_
_entity.id
_entity.type
_entity.pdbx_description
1 polymer ?
#
loop_
_entity_poly.entity_id
_entity_poly.type
_entity_poly.pdbx_seq_one_letter_code
_entity_poly.pdbx_strand_id
1 'polypeptide(L)'
;MKKVILFILLVGCSCIYAQNKTGLTTDGPYLLYEETGVRYIQVDSTGYLLDTVYKVLPVDFSLKVTSETGNHAFQVKLRQAQRPSWKDKQPAKVFVISDPHGDMDCFVSILKGGKIIDDTYKWVFGNNHLVVIGDIFDRG
;
A
#
# COMPACT_ATOMS: atom_id res chain seq x y z
N MET A 1 17.62 28.41 -43.45
CA MET A 1 16.51 27.88 -42.63
C MET A 1 17.05 26.74 -41.78
N LYS A 2 17.20 26.94 -40.46
CA LYS A 2 17.78 25.95 -39.54
C LYS A 2 16.70 24.90 -39.21
N LYS A 3 16.92 23.64 -39.56
CA LYS A 3 16.06 22.52 -39.16
C LYS A 3 16.37 22.18 -37.70
N VAL A 4 15.42 22.44 -36.81
CA VAL A 4 15.46 21.96 -35.42
C VAL A 4 14.93 20.53 -35.44
N ILE A 5 15.79 19.56 -35.12
CA ILE A 5 15.40 18.17 -34.93
C ILE A 5 14.99 18.02 -33.47
N LEU A 6 13.69 17.78 -33.25
CA LEU A 6 13.12 17.51 -31.93
C LEU A 6 13.38 16.04 -31.59
N PHE A 7 14.35 15.79 -30.71
CA PHE A 7 14.56 14.47 -30.11
C PHE A 7 13.50 14.25 -29.03
N ILE A 8 12.45 13.48 -29.36
CA ILE A 8 11.49 12.99 -28.38
C ILE A 8 12.17 11.83 -27.65
N LEU A 9 12.62 12.08 -26.42
CA LEU A 9 13.19 11.06 -25.55
C LEU A 9 12.04 10.19 -25.03
N LEU A 10 11.77 9.08 -25.73
CA LEU A 10 10.87 8.04 -25.25
C LEU A 10 11.53 7.37 -24.02
N VAL A 11 11.13 7.79 -22.82
CA VAL A 11 11.43 7.06 -21.59
C VAL A 11 10.57 5.80 -21.63
N GLY A 12 11.14 4.72 -22.18
CA GLY A 12 10.50 3.41 -22.23
C GLY A 12 10.25 2.89 -20.81
N CYS A 13 9.00 3.00 -20.35
CA CYS A 13 8.48 2.11 -19.33
C CYS A 13 8.22 0.77 -20.01
N SER A 14 9.15 -0.17 -19.86
CA SER A 14 8.96 -1.53 -20.36
C SER A 14 7.95 -2.23 -19.45
N CYS A 15 6.66 -2.10 -19.76
CA CYS A 15 5.64 -2.96 -19.18
C CYS A 15 5.83 -4.35 -19.77
N ILE A 16 6.41 -5.27 -19.00
CA ILE A 16 6.44 -6.68 -19.38
C ILE A 16 5.05 -7.23 -19.02
N TYR A 17 4.20 -7.39 -20.03
CA TYR A 17 2.89 -8.01 -19.87
C TYR A 17 3.08 -9.51 -19.59
N ALA A 18 3.01 -9.91 -18.32
CA ALA A 18 2.97 -11.31 -17.92
C ALA A 18 1.61 -11.94 -18.29
N GLN A 19 1.62 -13.27 -18.50
CA GLN A 19 0.51 -14.05 -19.07
C GLN A 19 -0.86 -13.84 -18.38
N ASN A 20 -1.92 -13.76 -19.18
CA ASN A 20 -3.33 -13.82 -18.74
C ASN A 20 -3.61 -15.16 -18.03
N LYS A 21 -3.39 -15.21 -16.71
CA LYS A 21 -3.90 -16.28 -15.85
C LYS A 21 -5.24 -15.82 -15.30
N THR A 22 -6.34 -16.31 -15.88
CA THR A 22 -7.69 -16.10 -15.35
C THR A 22 -7.86 -16.88 -14.04
N GLY A 23 -8.34 -16.24 -12.98
CA GLY A 23 -8.72 -16.89 -11.72
C GLY A 23 -7.88 -16.56 -10.48
N LEU A 24 -7.08 -15.49 -10.51
CA LEU A 24 -6.41 -14.97 -9.32
C LEU A 24 -7.36 -14.03 -8.55
N THR A 25 -7.29 -14.05 -7.22
CA THR A 25 -7.96 -13.08 -6.35
C THR A 25 -7.19 -11.77 -6.30
N THR A 26 -7.87 -10.67 -5.96
CA THR A 26 -7.22 -9.35 -5.82
C THR A 26 -6.15 -9.43 -4.74
N ASP A 27 -4.96 -8.94 -5.06
CA ASP A 27 -3.83 -9.05 -4.14
C ASP A 27 -2.75 -7.98 -4.43
N GLY A 28 -1.95 -7.67 -3.41
CA GLY A 28 -0.94 -6.65 -3.43
C GLY A 28 -1.50 -5.22 -3.26
N PRO A 29 -0.75 -4.19 -3.68
CA PRO A 29 0.49 -4.27 -4.44
C PRO A 29 1.72 -4.68 -3.60
N TYR A 30 2.57 -5.50 -4.19
CA TYR A 30 3.91 -5.82 -3.70
C TYR A 30 4.93 -4.90 -4.37
N LEU A 31 5.82 -4.33 -3.56
CA LEU A 31 6.98 -3.58 -4.03
C LEU A 31 8.26 -4.33 -3.70
N LEU A 32 9.05 -4.63 -4.72
CA LEU A 32 10.36 -5.24 -4.59
C LEU A 32 11.41 -4.20 -5.01
N TYR A 33 12.30 -3.87 -4.08
CA TYR A 33 13.43 -2.99 -4.33
C TYR A 33 14.59 -3.84 -4.86
N GLU A 34 14.95 -3.65 -6.13
CA GLU A 34 15.99 -4.38 -6.85
C GLU A 34 17.12 -3.42 -7.25
N GLU A 35 18.27 -3.96 -7.67
CA GLU A 35 19.41 -3.13 -8.08
C GLU A 35 19.09 -2.20 -9.28
N THR A 36 18.17 -2.64 -10.14
CA THR A 36 17.81 -1.93 -11.39
C THR A 36 16.63 -0.97 -11.24
N GLY A 37 15.97 -0.95 -10.08
CA GLY A 37 14.78 -0.14 -9.84
C GLY A 37 13.84 -0.76 -8.80
N VAL A 38 12.56 -0.42 -8.91
CA VAL A 38 11.48 -0.95 -8.06
C VAL A 38 10.50 -1.72 -8.93
N ARG A 39 10.33 -3.01 -8.65
CA ARG A 39 9.32 -3.85 -9.29
C ARG A 39 8.02 -3.78 -8.50
N TYR A 40 6.93 -3.50 -9.20
CA TYR A 40 5.56 -3.38 -8.71
C TYR A 40 4.76 -4.57 -9.22
N ILE A 41 4.19 -5.36 -8.32
CA ILE A 41 3.37 -6.52 -8.66
C ILE A 41 2.00 -6.38 -8.00
N GLN A 42 0.92 -6.51 -8.74
CA GLN A 42 -0.44 -6.47 -8.21
C GLN A 42 -1.33 -7.41 -9.02
N VAL A 43 -2.28 -8.07 -8.36
CA VAL A 43 -3.43 -8.66 -9.03
C VAL A 43 -4.62 -7.73 -8.82
N ASP A 44 -5.22 -7.24 -9.91
CA ASP A 44 -6.35 -6.31 -9.81
C ASP A 44 -7.69 -7.03 -9.50
N SER A 45 -8.76 -6.25 -9.39
CA SER A 45 -10.11 -6.75 -9.12
C SER A 45 -10.71 -7.63 -10.20
N THR A 46 -10.09 -7.70 -11.38
CA THR A 46 -10.48 -8.60 -12.47
C THR A 46 -9.68 -9.91 -12.46
N GLY A 47 -8.73 -10.05 -11.53
CA GLY A 47 -7.80 -11.17 -11.46
C GLY A 47 -6.62 -11.03 -12.43
N TYR A 48 -6.38 -9.84 -12.98
CA TYR A 48 -5.30 -9.59 -13.92
C TYR A 48 -4.01 -9.22 -13.19
N LEU A 49 -2.90 -9.89 -13.56
CA LEU A 49 -1.57 -9.64 -13.00
C LEU A 49 -0.88 -8.46 -13.69
N LEU A 50 -0.68 -7.39 -12.93
CA LEU A 50 0.15 -6.23 -13.27
C LEU A 50 1.55 -6.46 -12.72
N ASP A 51 2.56 -6.43 -13.58
CA ASP A 51 3.98 -6.57 -13.23
C ASP A 51 4.80 -5.50 -13.97
N THR A 52 5.25 -4.48 -13.25
CA THR A 52 5.86 -3.29 -13.82
C THR A 52 7.16 -2.96 -13.10
N VAL A 53 8.22 -2.67 -13.85
CA VAL A 53 9.49 -2.20 -13.28
C VAL A 53 9.65 -0.69 -13.49
N TYR A 54 9.81 0.04 -12.39
CA TYR A 54 10.12 1.46 -12.37
C TYR A 54 11.62 1.66 -12.11
N LYS A 55 12.35 2.28 -13.04
CA LYS A 55 13.75 2.68 -12.78
C LYS A 55 13.87 3.65 -11.60
N VAL A 56 12.93 4.58 -11.51
CA VAL A 56 12.76 5.54 -10.42
C VAL A 56 11.26 5.72 -10.22
N LEU A 57 10.78 5.66 -8.98
CA LEU A 57 9.38 5.92 -8.68
C LEU A 57 9.03 7.40 -8.92
N PRO A 58 7.84 7.71 -9.47
CA PRO A 58 7.36 9.09 -9.59
C PRO A 58 7.35 9.83 -8.25
N VAL A 59 7.56 11.16 -8.29
CA VAL A 59 7.64 12.03 -7.08
C VAL A 59 6.38 11.93 -6.21
N ASP A 60 5.20 11.78 -6.82
CA ASP A 60 3.92 11.63 -6.13
C ASP A 60 3.35 10.21 -6.22
N PHE A 61 4.23 9.20 -6.27
CA PHE A 61 3.80 7.81 -6.36
C PHE A 61 2.97 7.40 -5.13
N SER A 62 1.83 6.77 -5.39
CA SER A 62 0.95 6.22 -4.37
C SER A 62 0.51 4.81 -4.77
N LEU A 63 0.44 3.94 -3.77
CA LEU A 63 -0.02 2.57 -3.92
C LEU A 63 -1.53 2.52 -3.75
N LYS A 64 -2.22 2.01 -4.77
CA LYS A 64 -3.63 1.66 -4.65
C LYS A 64 -3.73 0.28 -4.04
N VAL A 65 -4.11 0.22 -2.77
CA VAL A 65 -4.36 -1.02 -2.04
C VAL A 65 -5.84 -1.35 -2.15
N THR A 66 -6.16 -2.62 -2.41
CA THR A 66 -7.53 -3.15 -2.41
C THR A 66 -7.52 -4.47 -1.65
N SER A 67 -8.47 -4.70 -0.74
CA SER A 67 -8.59 -5.97 -0.02
C SER A 67 -8.96 -7.10 -0.99
N GLU A 68 -8.69 -8.35 -0.60
CA GLU A 68 -9.02 -9.54 -1.39
C GLU A 68 -10.50 -9.57 -1.82
N THR A 69 -11.38 -9.19 -0.89
CA THR A 69 -12.83 -9.11 -1.10
C THR A 69 -13.27 -7.92 -1.98
N GLY A 70 -12.38 -6.95 -2.21
CA GLY A 70 -12.70 -5.68 -2.86
C GLY A 70 -13.47 -4.67 -1.99
N ASN A 71 -13.84 -5.04 -0.75
CA ASN A 71 -14.63 -4.19 0.16
C ASN A 71 -13.88 -2.94 0.63
N HIS A 72 -12.55 -3.02 0.70
CA HIS A 72 -11.70 -1.94 1.17
C HIS A 72 -10.75 -1.49 0.07
N ALA A 73 -10.69 -0.18 -0.18
CA ALA A 73 -9.76 0.41 -1.13
C ALA A 73 -9.26 1.77 -0.62
N PHE A 74 -7.94 1.97 -0.65
CA PHE A 74 -7.32 3.22 -0.20
C PHE A 74 -5.95 3.43 -0.86
N GLN A 75 -5.47 4.67 -0.82
CA GLN A 75 -4.19 5.08 -1.38
C GLN A 75 -3.15 5.21 -0.27
N VAL A 76 -1.98 4.59 -0.44
CA VAL A 76 -0.86 4.67 0.49
C VAL A 76 0.29 5.43 -0.16
N LYS A 77 0.70 6.55 0.45
CA LYS A 77 1.96 7.21 0.09
C LYS A 77 3.12 6.48 0.75
N LEU A 78 4.14 6.15 -0.03
CA LEU A 78 5.36 5.57 0.49
C LEU A 78 6.04 6.54 1.45
N ARG A 79 6.49 6.02 2.59
CA ARG A 79 7.29 6.74 3.57
C ARG A 79 8.48 5.88 3.94
N GLN A 80 9.61 6.51 4.20
CA GLN A 80 10.75 5.80 4.74
C GLN A 80 10.39 5.29 6.14
N ALA A 81 10.55 3.98 6.37
CA ALA A 81 10.35 3.41 7.70
C ALA A 81 11.38 4.03 8.66
N GLN A 82 10.88 4.63 9.74
CA GLN A 82 11.69 5.13 10.83
C GLN A 82 11.32 4.39 12.09
N ARG A 83 12.33 3.82 12.76
CA ARG A 83 12.13 3.18 14.05
C ARG A 83 11.85 4.27 15.10
N PRO A 84 10.69 4.24 15.78
CA PRO A 84 10.44 5.16 16.88
C PRO A 84 11.39 4.90 18.04
N SER A 85 11.56 5.90 18.91
CA SER A 85 12.30 5.72 20.17
C SER A 85 11.70 4.59 21.00
N TRP A 86 12.54 3.83 21.70
CA TRP A 86 12.09 2.78 22.61
C TRP A 86 11.29 3.33 23.81
N LYS A 87 11.52 4.61 24.14
CA LYS A 87 10.78 5.37 25.15
C LYS A 87 10.16 6.59 24.50
N ASP A 88 8.87 6.74 24.68
CA ASP A 88 8.11 7.87 24.18
C ASP A 88 7.30 8.52 25.32
N LYS A 89 6.82 9.74 25.09
CA LYS A 89 5.91 10.41 26.02
C LYS A 89 4.57 9.68 25.98
N GLN A 90 4.01 9.42 27.17
CA GLN A 90 2.69 8.81 27.27
C GLN A 90 1.62 9.75 26.67
N PRO A 91 0.79 9.26 25.72
CA PRO A 91 -0.33 10.02 25.20
C PRO A 91 -1.48 10.07 26.19
N ALA A 92 -2.47 10.93 25.94
CA ALA A 92 -3.66 11.01 26.78
C ALA A 92 -4.51 9.73 26.72
N LYS A 93 -4.53 9.05 25.57
CA LYS A 93 -5.21 7.78 25.34
C LYS A 93 -4.34 6.81 24.55
N VAL A 94 -4.51 5.53 24.83
CA VAL A 94 -3.92 4.43 24.08
C VAL A 94 -5.02 3.44 23.74
N PHE A 95 -5.11 3.02 22.48
CA PHE A 95 -5.93 1.90 22.04
C PHE A 95 -4.99 0.73 21.72
N VAL A 96 -5.25 -0.44 22.30
CA VAL A 96 -4.41 -1.63 22.11
C VAL A 96 -5.25 -2.72 21.47
N ILE A 97 -4.72 -3.34 20.42
CA ILE A 97 -5.33 -4.47 19.72
C ILE A 97 -4.27 -5.52 19.38
N SER A 98 -4.68 -6.77 19.31
CA SER A 98 -3.82 -7.92 19.07
C SER A 98 -4.41 -8.77 17.94
N ASP A 99 -3.54 -9.48 17.24
CA ASP A 99 -3.88 -10.59 16.35
C ASP A 99 -4.97 -10.29 15.28
N PRO A 100 -4.81 -9.27 14.41
CA PRO A 100 -5.74 -9.06 13.31
C PRO A 100 -5.86 -10.25 12.34
N HIS A 101 -4.80 -11.07 12.20
CA HIS A 101 -4.79 -12.28 11.36
C HIS A 101 -5.33 -12.06 9.94
N GLY A 102 -4.90 -11.00 9.27
CA GLY A 102 -5.33 -10.69 7.90
C GLY A 102 -6.81 -10.30 7.73
N ASP A 103 -7.65 -10.34 8.77
CA ASP A 103 -9.08 -10.00 8.67
C ASP A 103 -9.26 -8.48 8.62
N MET A 104 -9.21 -7.94 7.40
CA MET A 104 -9.33 -6.51 7.14
C MET A 104 -10.69 -5.95 7.53
N ASP A 105 -11.78 -6.69 7.25
CA ASP A 105 -13.15 -6.25 7.52
C ASP A 105 -13.34 -6.08 9.04
N CYS A 106 -12.90 -7.06 9.83
CA CYS A 106 -12.91 -6.99 11.29
C CYS A 106 -12.02 -5.85 11.79
N PHE A 107 -10.78 -5.76 11.33
CA PHE A 107 -9.83 -4.75 11.80
C PHE A 107 -10.34 -3.32 11.54
N VAL A 108 -10.84 -3.04 10.34
CA VAL A 108 -11.43 -1.74 9.99
C VAL A 108 -12.65 -1.45 10.85
N SER A 109 -13.53 -2.43 11.07
CA SER A 109 -14.73 -2.24 11.90
C SER A 109 -14.38 -1.81 13.33
N ILE A 110 -13.37 -2.42 13.93
CA ILE A 110 -12.89 -2.10 15.28
C ILE A 110 -12.31 -0.68 15.31
N LEU A 111 -11.46 -0.34 14.34
CA LEU A 111 -10.84 0.99 14.29
C LEU A 111 -11.88 2.11 14.08
N LYS A 112 -12.90 1.89 13.25
CA LYS A 112 -14.02 2.84 13.06
C LYS A 112 -14.87 2.95 14.32
N GLY A 113 -15.26 1.82 14.92
CA GLY A 113 -16.04 1.79 16.16
C GLY A 113 -15.32 2.49 17.33
N GLY A 114 -14.00 2.32 17.41
CA GLY A 114 -13.13 3.00 18.37
C GLY A 114 -12.84 4.48 18.04
N LYS A 115 -13.34 5.01 16.93
CA LYS A 115 -13.06 6.36 16.42
C LYS A 115 -11.56 6.62 16.28
N ILE A 116 -10.84 5.61 15.82
CA ILE A 116 -9.40 5.70 15.54
C ILE A 116 -9.19 6.23 14.11
N ILE A 117 -10.01 5.72 13.18
CA ILE A 117 -10.09 6.17 11.79
C ILE A 117 -11.52 6.62 11.44
N ASP A 118 -11.64 7.47 10.41
CA ASP A 118 -12.92 7.84 9.80
C ASP A 118 -13.34 6.89 8.67
N ASP A 119 -14.47 7.19 8.04
CA ASP A 119 -15.00 6.39 6.92
C ASP A 119 -14.15 6.42 5.66
N THR A 120 -13.20 7.36 5.58
CA THR A 120 -12.22 7.48 4.48
C THR A 120 -10.85 6.92 4.86
N TYR A 121 -10.77 6.11 5.93
CA TYR A 121 -9.55 5.52 6.49
C TYR A 121 -8.52 6.54 7.00
N LYS A 122 -8.93 7.79 7.21
CA LYS A 122 -8.02 8.80 7.77
C LYS A 122 -7.98 8.71 9.28
N TRP A 123 -6.81 8.95 9.83
CA TRP A 123 -6.59 9.02 11.26
C TRP A 123 -7.38 10.17 11.89
N VAL A 124 -8.21 9.86 12.89
CA VAL A 124 -9.00 10.85 13.66
C VAL A 124 -8.79 10.73 15.17
N PHE A 125 -7.87 9.87 15.62
CA PHE A 125 -7.58 9.68 17.04
C PHE A 125 -6.68 10.77 17.66
N GLY A 126 -6.45 11.88 16.96
CA GLY A 126 -5.62 12.99 17.45
C GLY A 126 -4.18 12.58 17.77
N ASN A 127 -3.60 13.08 18.85
CA ASN A 127 -2.23 12.78 19.27
C ASN A 127 -2.14 11.55 20.18
N ASN A 128 -3.10 10.63 20.08
CA ASN A 128 -3.15 9.40 20.87
C ASN A 128 -2.47 8.25 20.13
N HIS A 129 -2.25 7.12 20.79
CA HIS A 129 -1.54 6.00 20.17
C HIS A 129 -2.46 4.80 19.91
N LEU A 130 -2.32 4.20 18.73
CA LEU A 130 -2.78 2.84 18.44
C LEU A 130 -1.58 1.90 18.57
N VAL A 131 -1.72 0.84 19.34
CA VAL A 131 -0.69 -0.20 19.51
C VAL A 131 -1.26 -1.51 19.01
N VAL A 132 -0.61 -2.09 17.99
CA VAL A 132 -0.91 -3.44 17.49
C VAL A 132 0.18 -4.38 18.01
N ILE A 133 -0.17 -5.34 18.86
CA ILE A 133 0.82 -6.12 19.64
C ILE A 133 1.18 -7.49 19.05
N GLY A 134 0.75 -7.82 17.82
CA GLY A 134 1.18 -9.06 17.16
C GLY A 134 0.27 -9.50 16.02
N ASP A 135 0.69 -10.57 15.35
CA ASP A 135 -0.12 -11.44 14.49
C ASP A 135 -1.02 -10.72 13.47
N ILE A 136 -0.40 -9.78 12.74
CA ILE A 136 -1.05 -9.08 11.62
C ILE A 136 -1.26 -10.01 10.42
N PHE A 137 -0.29 -10.90 10.17
CA PHE A 137 -0.29 -11.81 9.03
C PHE A 137 -0.92 -13.18 9.36
N ASP A 138 -1.15 -13.97 8.31
CA ASP A 138 -1.72 -15.33 8.29
C ASP A 138 -3.23 -15.43 8.59
N ARG A 139 -3.82 -16.56 8.19
CA ARG A 139 -5.21 -17.04 8.41
C ARG A 139 -6.33 -16.29 7.68
N GLY A 140 -6.17 -14.98 7.46
CA GLY A 140 -7.10 -14.14 6.70
C GLY A 140 -7.14 -14.47 5.22
#